data_AF-A0A229ULE5-F1
#
_entry.id   AF-A0A229ULE5-F1
#
_cell.length_a   1.000
_cell.length_b   1.000
_cell.length_c   1.000
_cell.angle_alpha   90.00
_cell.angle_beta   90.00
_cell.angle_gamma   90.00
#
_symmetry.space_group_name_H-M   'P 1'
#
loop_
_entity.id
_entity.type
_entity.pdbx_description
1 polymer ?
#
loop_
_entity_poly.entity_id
_entity_poly.type
_entity_poly.pdbx_seq_one_letter_code
_entity_poly.pdbx_strand_id
1 'polypeptide(L)' 'MDKYVGQTIEIIYLSKGGELTQRRVEVISVIGGVMKAKCLQRNAPRVFTIDNILAVQPVRRVS' A
#
# COMPACT_ATOMS: atom_id res chain seq x y z
N MET A 1 -6.25 -6.24 -5.27
CA MET A 1 -5.97 -5.46 -4.03
C MET A 1 -7.25 -5.03 -3.32
N ASP A 2 -8.41 -5.15 -3.98
CA ASP A 2 -9.73 -4.69 -3.56
C ASP A 2 -10.15 -5.20 -2.19
N LYS A 3 -9.80 -6.46 -1.86
CA LYS A 3 -10.07 -7.07 -0.55
C LYS A 3 -9.42 -6.34 0.64
N TYR A 4 -8.47 -5.43 0.40
CA TYR A 4 -7.80 -4.64 1.44
C TYR A 4 -8.36 -3.23 1.60
N VAL A 5 -9.35 -2.80 0.80
CA VAL A 5 -9.97 -1.48 0.95
C VAL A 5 -10.52 -1.32 2.37
N GLY A 6 -10.20 -0.18 3.01
CA GLY A 6 -10.53 0.10 4.41
C GLY A 6 -9.59 -0.56 5.44
N GLN A 7 -8.56 -1.29 5.00
CA GLN A 7 -7.61 -1.95 5.89
C GLN A 7 -6.24 -1.26 5.87
N THR A 8 -5.52 -1.39 6.98
CA THR A 8 -4.09 -1.07 7.03
C THR A 8 -3.30 -2.30 6.62
N ILE A 9 -2.45 -2.13 5.61
CA ILE A 9 -1.53 -3.17 5.12
C ILE A 9 -0.10 -2.66 5.17
N GLU A 10 0.82 -3.60 5.22
CA GLU A 10 2.24 -3.37 4.96
C GLU A 10 2.60 -3.96 3.60
N ILE A 11 3.35 -3.20 2.80
CA ILE A 11 3.76 -3.58 1.44
C ILE A 11 5.26 -3.43 1.25
N ILE A 12 5.84 -4.32 0.43
CA ILE A 12 7.15 -4.11 -0.19
C ILE A 12 6.90 -3.53 -1.58
N TYR A 13 7.33 -2.29 -1.79
CA TYR A 13 7.07 -1.54 -3.02
C TYR A 13 8.36 -1.24 -3.78
N LEU A 14 8.40 -1.60 -5.05
CA LEU A 14 9.48 -1.27 -5.97
C LEU A 14 9.24 0.11 -6.59
N SER A 15 10.15 1.05 -6.32
CA SER A 15 10.10 2.38 -6.92
C SER A 15 10.51 2.34 -8.40
N LYS A 16 10.19 3.39 -9.15
CA LYS A 16 10.65 3.54 -10.55
C LYS A 16 12.18 3.58 -10.68
N GLY A 17 12.89 3.96 -9.62
CA GLY A 17 14.36 3.96 -9.58
C GLY A 17 14.97 2.61 -9.18
N GLY A 18 14.16 1.57 -9.01
CA GLY A 18 14.63 0.24 -8.58
C GLY A 18 14.76 0.06 -7.07
N GLU A 19 14.46 1.08 -6.27
CA GLU A 19 14.55 0.99 -4.81
C GLU A 19 13.37 0.24 -4.21
N LEU A 20 13.65 -0.76 -3.38
CA LEU A 20 12.65 -1.43 -2.56
C LEU A 20 12.37 -0.63 -1.29
N THR A 21 11.10 -0.39 -1.00
CA THR A 21 10.68 0.30 0.22
C THR A 21 9.57 -0.45 0.95
N GLN A 22 9.64 -0.50 2.27
CA GLN A 22 8.57 -1.02 3.12
C GLN A 22 7.62 0.11 3.51
N ARG A 23 6.33 -0.04 3.18
CA ARG A 23 5.33 1.01 3.42
C ARG A 23 4.16 0.44 4.21
N ARG A 24 3.79 1.14 5.27
CA ARG A 24 2.52 0.91 5.99
C ARG A 24 1.49 1.91 5.51
N VAL A 25 0.40 1.42 4.94
CA VAL A 25 -0.60 2.25 4.26
C VAL A 25 -2.02 1.82 4.61
N GLU A 26 -2.93 2.79 4.68
CA GLU A 26 -4.36 2.53 4.77
C GLU A 26 -4.97 2.61 3.37
N VAL A 27 -5.56 1.52 2.89
CA VAL A 27 -6.07 1.42 1.51
C VAL A 27 -7.39 2.17 1.41
N ILE A 28 -7.45 3.16 0.53
CA ILE A 28 -8.63 4.01 0.31
C ILE A 28 -9.46 3.47 -0.84
N SER A 29 -8.83 3.15 -1.97
CA SER A 29 -9.52 2.59 -3.14
C SER A 29 -8.55 1.85 -4.06
N VAL A 30 -9.10 0.97 -4.88
CA VAL A 30 -8.39 0.21 -5.91
C VAL A 30 -9.17 0.34 -7.20
N ILE A 31 -8.57 0.93 -8.23
CA ILE A 31 -9.21 1.19 -9.52
C ILE A 31 -8.14 1.12 -10.61
N GLY A 32 -8.41 0.41 -11.72
CA GLY A 32 -7.57 0.48 -12.92
C GLY A 32 -6.10 0.12 -12.69
N GLY A 33 -5.81 -0.92 -11.91
CA GLY A 33 -4.43 -1.38 -11.67
C GLY A 33 -3.63 -0.52 -10.68
N VAL A 34 -4.25 0.49 -10.07
CA VAL A 34 -3.62 1.31 -9.03
C VAL A 34 -4.39 1.25 -7.72
N MET A 35 -3.66 1.44 -6.63
CA MET A 35 -4.17 1.53 -5.27
C MET A 35 -3.93 2.94 -4.73
N LYS A 36 -4.99 3.67 -4.37
CA LYS A 36 -4.89 4.90 -3.59
C LYS A 36 -4.87 4.53 -2.12
N ALA A 37 -3.89 5.04 -1.38
CA ALA A 37 -3.74 4.75 0.04
C ALA A 37 -3.18 5.95 0.80
N LYS A 38 -3.51 6.08 2.09
CA LYS A 38 -2.85 7.02 2.99
C LYS A 38 -1.56 6.38 3.48
N CYS A 39 -0.41 6.96 3.13
CA CYS A 39 0.88 6.51 3.63
C CYS A 39 1.06 6.98 5.08
N LEU A 40 1.08 6.06 6.04
CA LEU A 40 1.08 6.41 7.46
C LEU A 40 2.40 7.05 7.90
N GLN A 41 3.53 6.66 7.29
CA GLN A 41 4.85 7.23 7.58
C GLN A 41 4.97 8.70 7.13
N ARG A 42 4.17 9.14 6.15
CA ARG A 42 4.19 10.51 5.60
C ARG A 42 2.91 11.29 5.93
N ASN A 43 1.94 10.63 6.58
CA ASN A 43 0.59 11.12 6.84
C ASN A 43 -0.09 11.79 5.61
N ALA A 44 0.12 11.23 4.41
CA ALA A 44 -0.34 11.83 3.16
C ALA A 44 -0.87 10.78 2.16
N PRO A 45 -1.86 11.10 1.30
CA PRO A 45 -2.32 10.22 0.23
C PRO A 45 -1.21 9.94 -0.80
N ARG A 46 -1.11 8.69 -1.25
CA ARG A 46 -0.27 8.25 -2.38
C ARG A 46 -1.00 7.25 -3.23
N VAL A 47 -0.60 7.20 -4.50
CA VAL A 47 -1.03 6.18 -5.46
C VAL A 47 0.13 5.21 -5.67
N PHE A 48 -0.17 3.92 -5.63
CA PHE A 48 0.77 2.83 -5.83
C PHE A 48 0.28 1.99 -7.02
N THR A 49 1.15 1.75 -8.01
CA THR A 49 0.87 0.78 -9.07
C THR A 49 0.91 -0.62 -8.48
N ILE A 50 -0.12 -1.44 -8.73
CA ILE A 50 -0.23 -2.78 -8.13
C ILE A 50 0.92 -3.68 -8.59
N ASP A 51 1.34 -3.58 -9.86
CA ASP A 51 2.44 -4.38 -10.42
C ASP A 51 3.79 -4.12 -9.72
N ASN A 52 3.94 -2.98 -9.04
CA ASN A 52 5.13 -2.64 -8.27
C ASN A 52 5.05 -3.08 -6.80
N ILE A 53 3.96 -3.72 -6.38
CA ILE A 53 3.77 -4.27 -5.04
C ILE A 53 4.23 -5.73 -5.04
N LEU A 54 5.40 -6.00 -4.45
CA LEU A 54 6.03 -7.33 -4.47
C LEU A 54 5.56 -8.24 -3.34
N ALA A 55 5.12 -7.67 -2.22
CA ALA A 55 4.57 -8.40 -1.09
C ALA A 55 3.54 -7.53 -0.35
N VAL A 56 2.54 -8.18 0.25
CA VAL A 56 1.48 -7.54 1.05
C VAL A 56 1.20 -8.39 2.28
N GLN A 57 1.10 -7.73 3.43
CA GLN A 57 0.63 -8.34 4.67
C GLN A 57 -0.42 -7.42 5.34
N PRO A 58 -1.60 -7.94 5.73
CA PRO A 58 -2.52 -7.20 6.58
C PRO A 58 -1.90 -6.92 7.94
N VAL A 59 -1.99 -5.68 8.42
CA VAL A 59 -1.55 -5.37 9.76
C VAL A 59 -2.65 -5.73 10.74
N ARG A 60 -2.46 -6.80 11.52
CA ARG A 60 -3.37 -7.11 12.63
C ARG A 60 -3.30 -5.99 13.65
N ARG A 61 -4.46 -5.43 14.02
CA ARG A 61 -4.54 -4.71 15.30
C ARG A 61 -4.38 -5.76 16.39
N VAL A 62 -3.31 -5.64 17.16
CA VAL A 62 -3.23 -6.36 18.44
C VAL A 62 -4.21 -5.62 19.36
N SER A 63 -5.27 -6.31 19.75
CA SER A 63 -6.24 -5.88 20.76
C SER A 63 -5.63 -6.01 22.15
#